data_AF-A0A537L6V7-F1
#
_entry.id   AF-A0A537L6V7-F1
#
_cell.length_a   1.000
_cell.length_b   1.000
_cell.length_c   1.000
_cell.angle_alpha   90.00
_cell.angle_beta   90.00
_cell.angle_gamma   90.00
#
_symmetry.space_group_name_H-M   'P 1'
#
loop_
_entity.id
_entity.type
_entity.pdbx_description
1 polymer ?
#
loop_
_entity_poly.entity_id
_entity_poly.type
_entity_poly.pdbx_seq_one_letter_code
_entity_poly.pdbx_strand_id
1 'polypeptide(L)' 'MATIEQLLPMKRVCELTSLSKSEIERRIESKAFPARVALSKHPRGRKAFVASEVHEWIQRQIEMRRERSF' A
#
# COMPACT_ATOMS: atom_id res chain seq x y z
N MET A 1 -18.50 -9.96 -6.62
CA MET A 1 -18.75 -9.37 -5.29
C MET A 1 -18.38 -7.90 -5.36
N ALA A 2 -19.16 -7.00 -4.76
CA ALA A 2 -18.81 -5.58 -4.73
C ALA A 2 -17.58 -5.40 -3.83
N THR A 3 -16.45 -5.06 -4.43
CA THR A 3 -15.25 -4.70 -3.68
C THR A 3 -15.55 -3.38 -2.99
N ILE A 4 -15.67 -3.40 -1.67
CA ILE A 4 -15.81 -2.16 -0.90
C ILE A 4 -14.46 -1.45 -1.00
N GLU A 5 -14.38 -0.45 -1.87
CA GLU A 5 -13.22 0.41 -2.02
C GLU A 5 -13.08 1.28 -0.77
N GLN A 6 -11.99 1.07 -0.03
CA GLN A 6 -11.67 1.81 1.19
C GLN A 6 -10.36 2.56 1.03
N LEU A 7 -10.25 3.69 1.73
CA LEU A 7 -9.02 4.47 1.80
C LEU A 7 -8.32 4.20 3.12
N LEU A 8 -7.07 3.75 3.05
CA LEU A 8 -6.28 3.37 4.20
C LEU A 8 -5.29 4.49 4.58
N PRO A 9 -5.27 4.93 5.84
CA PRO A 9 -4.22 5.81 6.32
C PRO A 9 -2.88 5.05 6.41
N MET A 10 -1.76 5.78 6.35
CA MET A 10 -0.40 5.21 6.46
C MET A 10 -0.27 4.23 7.64
N LYS A 11 -0.80 4.57 8.82
CA LYS A 11 -0.75 3.71 10.01
C LYS A 11 -1.32 2.31 9.73
N ARG A 12 -2.48 2.25 9.07
CA ARG A 12 -3.14 0.97 8.76
C ARG A 12 -2.34 0.17 7.72
N VAL A 13 -1.73 0.85 6.75
CA VAL A 13 -0.87 0.18 5.76
C VAL A 13 0.38 -0.41 6.42
N CYS A 14 1.00 0.29 7.38
CA CYS A 14 2.10 -0.26 8.17
C CYS A 14 1.67 -1.54 8.92
N GLU A 15 0.50 -1.53 9.56
CA GLU A 15 -0.03 -2.71 10.26
C GLU A 15 -0.26 -3.89 9.30
N LEU A 16 -0.83 -3.64 8.12
CA LEU A 16 -1.15 -4.69 7.14
C LEU A 16 0.11 -5.31 6.51
N THR A 17 1.13 -4.50 6.27
CA THR A 17 2.32 -4.91 5.52
C THR A 17 3.50 -5.27 6.43
N SER A 18 3.41 -4.96 7.73
CA SER A 18 4.51 -5.01 8.69
C SER A 18 5.75 -4.20 8.28
N LEU A 19 5.60 -3.27 7.32
CA LEU A 19 6.65 -2.34 6.90
C LEU A 19 6.61 -1.07 7.74
N SER A 20 7.78 -0.48 7.96
CA SER A 20 7.87 0.85 8.55
C SER A 20 7.40 1.91 7.55
N LYS A 21 7.03 3.09 8.06
CA LYS A 21 6.68 4.23 7.21
C LYS A 21 7.83 4.58 6.25
N SER A 22 9.07 4.66 6.74
CA SER A 22 10.22 5.03 5.91
C SER A 22 10.47 4.02 4.79
N GLU A 23 10.25 2.73 5.07
CA GLU A 23 10.38 1.69 4.06
C GLU A 23 9.28 1.80 2.99
N ILE A 24 8.04 2.09 3.40
CA ILE A 24 6.95 2.36 2.45
C ILE A 24 7.26 3.58 1.58
N GLU A 25 7.75 4.68 2.16
CA GLU A 25 8.17 5.88 1.40
C GLU A 25 9.25 5.51 0.37
N ARG A 26 10.30 4.81 0.78
CA ARG A 26 11.39 4.36 -0.10
C ARG A 26 10.87 3.49 -1.25
N ARG A 27 9.92 2.58 -0.98
CA ARG A 27 9.34 1.72 -2.02
C ARG A 27 8.41 2.47 -2.96
N ILE A 28 7.74 3.54 -2.50
CA ILE A 28 6.96 4.41 -3.37
C ILE A 28 7.90 5.17 -4.32
N GLU A 29 9.01 5.70 -3.81
CA GLU A 29 10.04 6.35 -4.63
C GLU A 29 10.62 5.41 -5.69
N SER A 30 10.85 4.14 -5.33
CA SER A 30 11.31 3.12 -6.27
C SER A 30 10.19 2.48 -7.12
N LYS A 31 8.95 2.97 -7.02
CA LYS A 31 7.75 2.43 -7.70
C LYS A 31 7.46 0.96 -7.41
N ALA A 32 7.98 0.43 -6.29
CA ALA A 32 7.78 -0.94 -5.82
C ALA A 32 6.59 -1.09 -4.84
N PHE A 33 5.86 -0.01 -4.58
CA PHE A 33 4.68 0.02 -3.69
C PHE A 33 3.61 0.99 -4.23
N PRO A 34 2.31 0.75 -3.97
CA PRO A 34 1.23 1.65 -4.40
C PRO A 34 1.42 3.12 -4.03
N ALA A 35 1.04 4.00 -4.94
CA ALA A 35 1.09 5.44 -4.73
C ALA A 35 -0.01 5.91 -3.78
N ARG A 36 0.14 7.12 -3.23
CA ARG A 36 -0.88 7.72 -2.36
C ARG A 36 -1.81 8.63 -3.13
N VAL A 37 -3.09 8.58 -2.77
CA VAL A 37 -4.11 9.54 -3.19
C VAL A 37 -4.18 10.70 -2.20
N ALA A 38 -4.23 11.92 -2.72
CA ALA A 38 -4.44 13.12 -1.92
C ALA A 38 -5.92 13.26 -1.55
N LEU A 39 -6.21 13.49 -0.27
CA LEU A 39 -7.59 13.69 0.24
C LEU A 39 -7.98 15.16 0.34
N SER A 40 -7.03 16.07 0.10
CA SER A 40 -7.32 17.50 0.04
C SER A 40 -6.45 18.17 -1.02
N LYS A 41 -6.87 19.36 -1.45
CA LYS A 41 -6.16 20.19 -2.43
C LYS A 41 -4.88 20.84 -1.87
N HIS A 42 -4.67 20.76 -0.56
CA HIS A 42 -3.51 21.35 0.08
C HIS A 42 -2.26 20.47 -0.16
N PRO A 43 -1.09 21.04 -0.52
CA PRO A 43 0.13 20.24 -0.78
C PRO A 43 0.57 19.37 0.41
N ARG A 44 0.34 19.84 1.63
CA ARG A 44 0.56 19.10 2.90
C ARG A 44 -0.69 18.40 3.44
N GLY A 45 -1.69 18.24 2.58
CA GLY A 45 -2.96 17.60 2.89
C GLY A 45 -2.79 16.14 3.30
N ARG A 46 -3.82 15.58 3.94
CA ARG A 46 -3.85 14.16 4.28
C ARG A 46 -3.81 13.34 2.98
N LYS A 47 -3.01 12.28 2.99
CA LYS A 47 -2.93 11.30 1.92
C LYS A 47 -3.34 9.94 2.44
N ALA A 48 -3.90 9.11 1.58
CA ALA A 48 -4.28 7.73 1.89
C ALA A 48 -3.88 6.79 0.75
N PHE A 49 -4.04 5.50 0.98
CA PHE A 49 -3.82 4.44 0.01
C PHE A 49 -5.14 3.81 -0.38
N VAL A 50 -5.26 3.34 -1.62
CA VAL A 50 -6.41 2.56 -2.04
C VAL A 50 -6.27 1.14 -1.49
N ALA A 51 -7.30 0.64 -0.81
CA ALA A 51 -7.22 -0.66 -0.16
C ALA A 51 -6.96 -1.81 -1.15
N SER A 52 -7.62 -1.79 -2.31
CA SER A 52 -7.44 -2.81 -3.35
C SER A 52 -5.99 -2.91 -3.81
N GLU A 53 -5.33 -1.79 -4.13
CA GLU A 53 -3.92 -1.76 -4.53
C GLU A 53 -2.98 -2.32 -3.45
N VAL A 54 -3.22 -1.98 -2.18
CA VAL A 54 -2.41 -2.50 -1.06
C VAL A 54 -2.61 -4.00 -0.90
N HIS A 55 -3.84 -4.51 -1.03
CA HIS A 55 -4.11 -5.94 -0.94
C HIS A 55 -3.50 -6.70 -2.12
N GLU A 56 -3.62 -6.18 -3.35
CA GLU A 56 -2.96 -6.74 -4.52
C GLU A 56 -1.45 -6.85 -4.33
N TRP A 57 -0.82 -5.80 -3.78
CA TRP A 57 0.59 -5.82 -3.46
C TRP A 57 0.94 -6.93 -2.46
N ILE A 58 0.14 -7.08 -1.38
CA ILE A 58 0.32 -8.16 -0.39
C ILE A 58 0.22 -9.54 -1.07
N GLN A 59 -0.80 -9.75 -1.91
CA GLN A 59 -0.98 -11.00 -2.63
C GLN A 59 0.23 -11.31 -3.52
N ARG A 60 0.77 -10.32 -4.23
CA ARG A 60 2.00 -10.51 -5.02
C ARG A 60 3.19 -10.93 -4.16
N GLN A 61 3.37 -10.38 -2.95
CA GLN A 61 4.45 -10.82 -2.06
C GLN A 61 4.27 -12.27 -1.60
N ILE A 62 3.03 -12.67 -1.31
CA ILE A 62 2.70 -14.05 -0.94
C ILE A 62 2.98 -15.01 -2.10
N GLU A 63 2.58 -14.62 -3.32
CA GLU A 63 2.78 -15.45 -4.52
C GLU A 63 4.26 -15.60 -4.85
N MET A 64 5.04 -14.51 -4.83
CA MET A 64 6.50 -14.56 -5.00
C MET A 64 7.18 -15.49 -4.00
N ARG A 65 6.67 -15.60 -2.77
CA ARG A 65 7.18 -16.55 -1.77
C ARG A 65 6.86 -18.00 -2.17
N ARG A 66 5.66 -18.27 -2.68
CA ARG A 66 5.26 -19.60 -3.15
C ARG A 66 6.10 -20.06 -4.32
N GLU A 67 6.29 -19.19 -5.31
CA GLU A 67 7.10 -19.46 -6.51
C GLU A 67 8.57 -19.75 -6.18
N ARG A 68 9.13 -19.12 -5.14
CA ARG A 68 10.51 -19.37 -4.66
C ARG A 68 10.66 -20.65 -3.83
N SER A 69 9.55 -21.27 -3.41
CA SER A 69 9.55 -22.48 -2.57
C SER A 69 9.37 -23.77 -3.39
N PHE A 70 9.47 -23.67 -4.71
CA PHE A 70 9.58 -24.77 -5.67
C PHE A 70 10.98 -24.75 -6.31
#